data_AF-A0A815APP8-F1
#
_entry.id   AF-A0A815APP8-F1
#
_cell.length_a   1.000
_cell.length_b   1.000
_cell.length_c   1.000
_cell.angle_alpha   90.00
_cell.angle_beta   90.00
_cell.angle_gamma   90.00
#
_symmetry.space_group_name_H-M   'P 1'
#
loop_
_entity.id
_entity.type
_entity.pdbx_description
1 polymer ?
#
loop_
_entity_poly.entity_id
_entity_poly.type
_entity_poly.pdbx_seq_one_letter_code
_entity_poly.pdbx_strand_id
1 'polypeptide(L)' 'GSTSLHVACYYGHKQLVQVLLDYGALPSVRNFRHNLTPYEEAWRSFTKDVDLT' A
#
# COMPACT_ATOMS: atom_id res chain seq x y z
N GLY A 1 5.52 -4.73 -10.21
CA GLY A 1 4.29 -5.41 -9.78
C GLY A 1 3.98 -4.99 -8.36
N SER A 2 2.71 -4.78 -8.06
CA SER A 2 2.20 -4.50 -6.72
C SER A 2 1.45 -5.73 -6.21
N THR A 3 1.52 -6.01 -4.91
CA THR A 3 0.73 -7.08 -4.27
C THR A 3 -0.69 -6.59 -3.96
N SER A 4 -1.59 -7.49 -3.57
CA SER A 4 -2.91 -7.13 -3.05
C SER A 4 -2.83 -6.14 -1.88
N LEU A 5 -1.84 -6.32 -0.99
CA LEU A 5 -1.64 -5.45 0.17
C LEU A 5 -1.24 -4.02 -0.23
N HIS A 6 -0.42 -3.86 -1.29
CA HIS A 6 -0.09 -2.54 -1.82
C HIS A 6 -1.34 -1.78 -2.28
N VAL A 7 -2.21 -2.45 -3.04
CA VAL A 7 -3.45 -1.84 -3.56
C VAL A 7 -4.39 -1.48 -2.41
N ALA A 8 -4.57 -2.38 -1.44
CA ALA A 8 -5.40 -2.14 -0.26
C ALA A 8 -4.90 -0.92 0.55
N CYS A 9 -3.58 -0.81 0.75
CA CYS A 9 -2.94 0.30 1.42
C CYS A 9 -3.07 1.61 0.62
N TYR A 10 -2.81 1.59 -0.69
CA TYR A 10 -2.89 2.76 -1.58
C TYR A 10 -4.27 3.45 -1.54
N TYR A 11 -5.35 2.66 -1.52
CA TYR A 11 -6.73 3.16 -1.46
C TYR A 11 -7.30 3.29 -0.04
N GLY A 12 -6.50 3.03 1.00
CA GLY A 12 -6.94 3.18 2.40
C GLY A 12 -8.02 2.18 2.86
N HIS A 13 -8.10 1.00 2.24
CA HIS A 13 -9.11 -0.02 2.55
C HIS A 13 -8.74 -0.82 3.81
N LYS A 14 -8.94 -0.21 5.00
CA LYS A 14 -8.51 -0.75 6.30
C LYS A 14 -8.98 -2.18 6.58
N GLN A 15 -10.24 -2.51 6.30
CA GLN A 15 -10.77 -3.86 6.51
C GLN A 15 -10.08 -4.87 5.59
N LEU A 16 -9.80 -4.50 4.34
CA LEU A 16 -9.11 -5.35 3.39
C LEU A 16 -7.65 -5.57 3.78
N VAL A 17 -6.99 -4.51 4.31
CA VAL A 17 -5.64 -4.62 4.89
C VAL A 17 -5.62 -5.64 6.01
N GLN A 18 -6.57 -5.58 6.94
CA GLN A 18 -6.64 -6.53 8.06
C GLN A 18 -6.82 -7.96 7.55
N VAL A 19 -7.78 -8.20 6.67
CA VAL A 19 -8.01 -9.54 6.08
C VAL A 19 -6.74 -10.06 5.41
N LEU A 20 -6.08 -9.26 4.59
CA LEU A 20 -4.86 -9.69 3.90
C LEU A 20 -3.73 -10.05 4.87
N LEU A 21 -3.55 -9.28 5.96
CA LEU A 21 -2.57 -9.58 7.00
C LEU A 21 -2.90 -10.88 7.75
N ASP A 22 -4.18 -11.10 8.07
CA ASP A 22 -4.63 -12.33 8.75
C ASP A 22 -4.38 -13.58 7.90
N TYR A 23 -4.44 -13.46 6.58
CA TYR A 23 -4.11 -14.53 5.62
C TYR A 23 -2.61 -14.62 5.27
N GLY A 24 -1.73 -13.90 5.98
CA GLY A 24 -0.28 -14.01 5.84
C GLY A 24 0.32 -13.18 4.71
N ALA A 25 -0.39 -12.17 4.19
CA ALA A 25 0.23 -11.22 3.27
C ALA A 25 1.39 -10.50 3.96
N LEU A 26 2.57 -10.51 3.31
CA LEU A 26 3.78 -9.91 3.87
C LEU A 26 3.78 -8.38 3.68
N PRO A 27 3.80 -7.57 4.76
CA PRO A 27 3.85 -6.11 4.67
C PRO A 27 5.24 -5.58 4.30
N SER A 28 6.25 -6.44 4.21
CA SER A 28 7.64 -6.07 3.87
C SER A 28 7.95 -6.16 2.37
N VAL A 29 7.05 -6.75 1.56
CA VAL A 29 7.29 -6.92 0.11
C VAL A 29 7.37 -5.56 -0.56
N ARG A 30 8.40 -5.35 -1.39
CA ARG A 30 8.60 -4.11 -2.12
C ARG A 30 8.09 -4.24 -3.56
N ASN A 31 7.27 -3.28 -4.01
CA ASN A 31 6.80 -3.24 -5.38
C ASN A 31 7.93 -2.91 -6.37
N PHE A 32 7.78 -3.32 -7.64
CA PHE A 32 8.81 -3.02 -8.67
C PHE A 32 8.72 -1.59 -9.23
N ARG A 33 7.60 -0.89 -9.03
CA ARG A 33 7.36 0.42 -9.65
C ARG A 33 8.20 1.51 -8.98
N HIS A 34 8.24 1.46 -7.65
CA HIS A 34 8.82 2.52 -6.84
C HIS A 34 9.73 1.98 -5.74
N ASN A 35 9.91 0.66 -5.66
CA ASN A 35 10.64 0.01 -4.57
C ASN A 35 10.06 0.46 -3.21
N LEU A 36 8.74 0.32 -3.05
CA LEU A 36 8.03 0.70 -1.83
C LEU A 36 7.35 -0.51 -1.21
N THR A 37 7.28 -0.54 0.12
CA THR A 37 6.37 -1.43 0.84
C THR A 37 4.92 -0.96 0.68
N PRO A 38 3.90 -1.79 1.01
CA PRO A 38 2.50 -1.36 1.01
C PRO A 38 2.25 -0.12 1.85
N TYR A 39 2.88 -0.03 3.03
CA TYR A 39 2.72 1.12 3.92
C TYR A 39 3.37 2.39 3.35
N GLU A 40 4.57 2.29 2.79
CA GLU A 40 5.25 3.40 2.13
C GLU A 40 4.47 3.90 0.90
N GLU A 41 3.84 2.99 0.15
CA GLU A 41 3.00 3.34 -1.01
C GLU A 41 1.71 4.06 -0.60
N ALA A 42 1.09 3.71 0.54
CA ALA A 42 -0.01 4.48 1.11
C ALA A 42 0.42 5.90 1.50
N TRP A 43 1.54 6.06 2.20
CA TRP A 43 2.04 7.39 2.55
C TRP A 43 2.27 8.26 1.32
N ARG A 44 2.81 7.66 0.26
CA ARG A 44 3.04 8.34 -1.01
C ARG A 44 1.73 8.77 -1.69
N SER A 45 0.65 7.99 -1.59
CA SER A 45 -0.65 8.41 -2.15
C SER A 45 -1.20 9.62 -1.39
N PHE A 46 -1.11 9.64 -0.07
CA PHE A 46 -1.46 10.83 0.72
C PHE A 46 -0.66 12.06 0.31
N THR A 47 0.65 11.94 0.04
CA THR A 47 1.44 13.08 -0.42
C THR A 47 1.11 13.55 -1.84
N LYS A 48 0.55 12.69 -2.70
CA LYS A 48 0.05 13.12 -4.02
C LYS A 48 -1.20 13.99 -3.93
N ASP A 49 -1.99 13.81 -2.88
CA ASP A 49 -3.20 14.60 -2.67
C ASP A 49 -2.91 15.96 -2.00
N VAL A 50 -1.71 16.15 -1.42
CA VAL A 50 -1.32 17.37 -0.69
C VAL A 50 -0.41 18.31 -1.52
N ASP A 51 0.04 17.90 -2.71
CA ASP A 51 0.86 18.70 -3.64
C ASP A 51 0.57 18.19 -5.08
N LEU A 52 -0.26 18.83 -5.92
CA LEU A 52 0.01 20.06 -6.70
C LEU A 52 -1.30 20.76 -7.17
N THR A 53 -1.74 21.83 -6.49
CA THR A 53 -2.43 23.00 -7.08
C THR A 53 -1.71 24.26 -6.67
#